data_AF-A0A9Q0IA60-F1
#
_entry.id   AF-A0A9Q0IA60-F1
#
_cell.length_a   1.000
_cell.length_b   1.000
_cell.length_c   1.000
_cell.angle_alpha   90.00
_cell.angle_beta   90.00
_cell.angle_gamma   90.00
#
_symmetry.space_group_name_H-M   'P 1'
#
loop_
_entity.id
_entity.type
_entity.pdbx_description
1 polymer ?
#
loop_
_entity_poly.entity_id
_entity_poly.type
_entity_poly.pdbx_seq_one_letter_code
_entity_poly.pdbx_strand_id
1 'polypeptide(L)'
;MAFRIGVFICRVAAVVLLAVLAGEGRRLKGSGRWDRPQAAGDNQTVLVVDQWFVQTLDHFNGADSRVWKQRYFVNDKFYRDGGPVFLMIGGEGPANPAWMENGTWLLYAQKMGALCLLLEHRFYGQSHPTPDLSTENLRFLSSRQALADLAHFRTAMGEARGLTNSQWVAFGGSYPGSLAAWFRLKYPHLVHASVATSAPVNAAVNFPEYLEVVWRSLASENPECPLLVKKASDTLIQRLKDPTTFDTITIDFNLCSALRPRSQMDSAYFLETLAGSFMDVVQYNQDNREFEVGIGAGSQVVPY
;
A
#
# COMPACT_ATOMS: atom_id res chain seq x y z
N MET A 1 -29.32 70.13 7.51
CA MET A 1 -29.56 69.26 6.34
C MET A 1 -28.58 68.11 6.43
N ALA A 2 -29.12 66.91 6.68
CA ALA A 2 -28.40 65.66 6.84
C ALA A 2 -28.97 64.67 5.83
N PHE A 3 -28.13 63.85 5.20
CA PHE A 3 -28.55 62.57 4.63
C PHE A 3 -27.47 61.52 4.88
N ARG A 4 -27.93 60.38 5.40
CA ARG A 4 -27.23 59.16 5.83
C ARG A 4 -27.38 58.07 4.75
N ILE A 5 -26.79 56.90 5.06
CA ILE A 5 -27.15 55.50 4.70
C ILE A 5 -26.13 54.88 3.73
N GLY A 6 -25.57 53.68 3.93
CA GLY A 6 -25.78 52.66 4.95
C GLY A 6 -25.09 51.34 4.54
N VAL A 7 -24.69 50.56 5.56
CA VAL A 7 -24.17 49.19 5.51
C VAL A 7 -25.26 48.22 5.01
N PHE A 8 -24.89 47.18 4.25
CA PHE A 8 -25.74 45.99 4.07
C PHE A 8 -24.98 44.68 4.21
N ILE A 9 -25.45 43.90 5.19
CA ILE A 9 -25.22 42.48 5.45
C ILE A 9 -26.26 41.68 4.63
N CYS A 10 -25.89 40.55 4.04
CA CYS A 10 -26.85 39.51 3.63
C CYS A 10 -26.15 38.14 3.73
N ARG A 11 -26.33 37.40 4.83
CA ARG A 11 -27.38 36.38 5.10
C ARG A 11 -27.24 35.09 4.29
N VAL A 12 -26.82 34.06 5.03
CA VAL A 12 -26.96 32.62 4.77
C VAL A 12 -28.42 32.27 4.54
N ALA A 13 -28.69 31.46 3.52
CA ALA A 13 -29.96 30.73 3.37
C ALA A 13 -29.64 29.25 3.11
N ALA A 14 -29.92 28.44 4.12
CA ALA A 14 -30.03 27.00 3.99
C ALA A 14 -31.36 26.68 3.28
N VAL A 15 -31.31 25.81 2.26
CA VAL A 15 -32.52 25.23 1.66
C VAL A 15 -32.40 23.72 1.80
N VAL A 16 -33.18 23.19 2.74
CA VAL A 16 -33.55 21.77 2.82
C VAL A 16 -34.77 21.59 1.93
N LEU A 17 -34.72 20.66 0.98
CA LEU A 17 -35.91 20.20 0.27
C LEU A 17 -35.84 18.67 0.11
N LEU A 18 -36.67 18.00 0.90
CA LEU A 18 -37.09 16.62 0.72
C LEU A 18 -38.38 16.63 -0.10
N ALA A 19 -38.39 15.97 -1.25
CA ALA A 19 -39.62 15.47 -1.87
C ALA A 19 -39.29 14.24 -2.74
N VAL A 20 -39.92 13.12 -2.39
CA VAL A 20 -39.87 11.83 -3.08
C VAL A 20 -41.16 11.70 -3.89
N LEU A 21 -41.07 11.48 -5.21
CA LEU A 21 -41.65 10.36 -5.98
C LEU A 21 -41.88 10.67 -7.49
N ALA A 22 -41.44 9.68 -8.28
CA ALA A 22 -41.97 9.20 -9.57
C ALA A 22 -41.81 10.01 -10.88
N GLY A 23 -40.82 9.58 -11.69
CA GLY A 23 -41.06 8.99 -13.02
C GLY A 23 -41.27 9.91 -14.23
N GLU A 24 -40.22 10.12 -15.04
CA GLU A 24 -40.11 9.63 -16.44
C GLU A 24 -38.88 10.22 -17.19
N GLY A 25 -38.04 9.31 -17.68
CA GLY A 25 -37.19 9.36 -18.88
C GLY A 25 -36.50 10.66 -19.35
N ARG A 26 -35.16 10.68 -19.24
CA ARG A 26 -34.24 10.79 -20.40
C ARG A 26 -32.80 10.44 -20.01
N ARG A 27 -32.33 9.28 -20.50
CA ARG A 27 -30.94 8.81 -20.43
C ARG A 27 -30.02 9.69 -21.29
N LEU A 28 -28.94 10.20 -20.70
CA LEU A 28 -27.73 10.58 -21.43
C LEU A 28 -26.81 9.35 -21.51
N LYS A 29 -26.44 9.00 -22.75
CA LYS A 29 -25.57 7.86 -23.10
C LYS A 29 -24.11 8.20 -22.76
N GLY A 30 -23.50 7.37 -21.90
CA GLY A 30 -22.06 7.24 -21.77
C GLY A 30 -21.71 5.75 -21.83
N SER A 31 -21.31 5.29 -23.01
CA SER A 31 -20.86 3.94 -23.33
C SER A 31 -19.47 3.68 -22.73
N GLY A 32 -19.33 2.65 -21.89
CA GLY A 32 -18.57 1.46 -22.27
C GLY A 32 -18.53 0.48 -21.10
N ARG A 33 -19.52 -0.40 -21.03
CA ARG A 33 -19.58 -1.51 -20.08
C ARG A 33 -18.74 -2.64 -20.66
N TRP A 34 -17.61 -2.93 -20.04
CA TRP A 34 -16.87 -4.16 -20.32
C TRP A 34 -17.67 -5.31 -19.71
N ASP A 35 -18.49 -5.97 -20.52
CA ASP A 35 -19.19 -7.19 -20.11
C ASP A 35 -18.15 -8.28 -19.84
N ARG A 36 -18.01 -8.67 -18.57
CA ARG A 36 -17.27 -9.87 -18.18
C ARG A 36 -18.01 -11.10 -18.71
N PRO A 37 -17.36 -12.03 -19.43
CA PRO A 37 -17.97 -13.33 -19.67
C PRO A 37 -18.17 -14.03 -18.32
N GLN A 38 -19.41 -14.34 -17.97
CA GLN A 38 -19.72 -15.30 -16.91
C GLN A 38 -19.27 -16.68 -17.39
N ALA A 39 -18.08 -17.09 -16.99
CA ALA A 39 -17.71 -18.49 -17.02
C ALA A 39 -18.44 -19.18 -15.85
N ALA A 40 -19.40 -20.04 -16.17
CA ALA A 40 -19.92 -21.02 -15.23
C ALA A 40 -18.78 -22.00 -14.90
N GLY A 41 -18.15 -21.78 -13.75
CA GLY A 41 -17.10 -22.64 -13.20
C GLY A 41 -17.40 -22.87 -11.73
N ASP A 42 -17.31 -24.13 -11.32
CA ASP A 42 -17.55 -24.66 -9.99
C ASP A 42 -17.02 -23.72 -8.88
N ASN A 43 -17.93 -23.22 -8.03
CA ASN A 43 -17.63 -22.21 -7.03
C ASN A 43 -17.06 -22.86 -5.77
N GLN A 44 -15.98 -23.64 -5.92
CA GLN A 44 -15.12 -24.01 -4.79
C GLN A 44 -14.40 -22.74 -4.33
N THR A 45 -14.90 -22.15 -3.25
CA THR A 45 -14.15 -21.21 -2.42
C THR A 45 -12.94 -21.93 -1.87
N VAL A 46 -11.74 -21.49 -2.25
CA VAL A 46 -10.50 -21.99 -1.66
C VAL A 46 -10.46 -21.47 -0.23
N LEU A 47 -10.51 -22.35 0.75
CA LEU A 47 -10.31 -21.96 2.14
C LEU A 47 -8.83 -21.62 2.34
N VAL A 48 -8.50 -20.34 2.21
CA VAL A 48 -7.15 -19.82 2.46
C VAL A 48 -6.93 -19.77 3.97
N VAL A 49 -6.20 -20.75 4.49
CA VAL A 49 -5.90 -20.90 5.93
C VAL A 49 -4.46 -20.51 6.23
N ASP A 50 -4.24 -19.94 7.42
CA ASP A 50 -2.89 -19.66 7.92
C ASP A 50 -2.06 -20.95 7.97
N GLN A 51 -0.89 -20.91 7.36
CA GLN A 51 0.14 -21.95 7.47
C GLN A 51 1.40 -21.36 8.11
N TRP A 52 2.21 -22.22 8.72
CA TRP A 52 3.38 -21.80 9.50
C TRP A 52 4.62 -22.55 9.06
N PHE A 53 5.66 -21.80 8.71
CA PHE A 53 6.98 -22.29 8.37
C PHE A 53 7.93 -22.02 9.53
N VAL A 54 8.74 -23.02 9.91
CA VAL A 54 9.78 -22.84 10.92
C VAL A 54 10.99 -22.18 10.25
N GLN A 55 11.23 -20.92 10.60
CA GLN A 55 12.24 -20.06 10.00
C GLN A 55 13.41 -19.82 10.96
N THR A 56 14.60 -19.60 10.41
CA THR A 56 15.79 -19.21 11.18
C THR A 56 15.71 -17.74 11.58
N LEU A 57 16.07 -17.43 12.83
CA LEU A 57 16.08 -16.04 13.30
C LEU A 57 17.14 -15.20 12.57
N ASP A 58 18.38 -15.69 12.58
CA ASP A 58 19.54 -15.01 12.00
C ASP A 58 20.27 -15.90 10.98
N HIS A 59 20.04 -15.64 9.69
CA HIS A 59 20.67 -16.38 8.60
C HIS A 59 22.17 -16.10 8.43
N PHE A 60 22.70 -15.09 9.12
CA PHE A 60 24.08 -14.62 8.98
C PHE A 60 24.93 -14.87 10.23
N ASN A 61 24.38 -15.57 11.22
CA ASN A 61 25.10 -16.06 12.39
C ASN A 61 24.91 -17.58 12.53
N GLY A 62 25.84 -18.36 12.00
CA GLY A 62 25.75 -19.84 12.02
C GLY A 62 25.83 -20.47 13.42
N ALA A 63 26.19 -19.71 14.45
CA ALA A 63 26.13 -20.18 15.84
C ALA A 63 24.75 -19.96 16.48
N ASP A 64 23.88 -19.16 15.86
CA ASP A 64 22.52 -18.92 16.34
C ASP A 64 21.58 -20.02 15.85
N SER A 65 21.06 -20.81 16.78
CA SER A 65 20.12 -21.89 16.50
C SER A 65 18.66 -21.50 16.74
N ARG A 66 18.38 -20.23 17.02
CA ARG A 66 17.02 -19.78 17.32
C ARG A 66 16.16 -19.80 16.06
N VAL A 67 14.92 -20.25 16.23
CA VAL A 67 13.92 -20.35 15.16
C VAL A 67 12.62 -19.68 15.58
N TRP A 68 11.78 -19.36 14.60
CA TRP A 68 10.49 -18.71 14.79
C TRP A 68 9.49 -19.20 13.73
N LYS A 69 8.20 -18.86 13.88
CA LYS A 69 7.15 -19.25 12.92
C LYS A 69 6.85 -18.11 11.96
N GLN A 70 7.12 -18.32 10.68
CA GLN A 70 6.76 -17.40 9.61
C GLN A 70 5.44 -17.85 8.97
N ARG A 71 4.49 -16.93 8.88
CA ARG A 71 3.17 -17.20 8.30
C ARG A 71 3.26 -17.24 6.78
N TYR A 72 2.50 -18.15 6.17
CA TYR A 72 2.33 -18.19 4.73
C TYR A 72 0.95 -18.74 4.35
N PHE A 73 0.61 -18.60 3.08
CA PHE A 73 -0.64 -19.09 2.50
C PHE A 73 -0.37 -19.91 1.24
N VAL A 74 -1.31 -20.78 0.91
CA VAL A 74 -1.25 -21.68 -0.25
C VAL A 74 -2.55 -21.60 -1.04
N ASN A 75 -2.45 -21.54 -2.36
CA ASN A 75 -3.55 -21.78 -3.26
C ASN A 75 -3.06 -22.70 -4.39
N ASP A 76 -3.59 -23.91 -4.42
CA ASP A 76 -3.28 -24.96 -5.40
C ASP A 76 -4.41 -25.17 -6.42
N LYS A 77 -5.46 -24.34 -6.41
CA LYS A 77 -6.63 -24.45 -7.31
C LYS A 77 -6.26 -24.58 -8.79
N PHE A 78 -5.17 -23.95 -9.20
CA PHE A 78 -4.72 -23.93 -10.59
C PHE A 78 -3.52 -24.83 -10.87
N TYR A 79 -2.99 -25.51 -9.87
CA TYR A 79 -1.76 -26.28 -10.02
C TYR A 79 -1.98 -27.48 -10.94
N ARG A 80 -1.03 -27.69 -11.86
CA ARG A 80 -0.95 -28.89 -12.71
C ARG A 80 0.41 -29.53 -12.49
N ASP A 81 0.47 -30.86 -12.56
CA ASP A 81 1.72 -31.60 -12.41
C ASP A 81 2.82 -31.08 -13.34
N GLY A 82 3.98 -30.78 -12.76
CA GLY A 82 5.11 -30.17 -13.47
C GLY A 82 4.98 -28.65 -13.71
N GLY A 83 3.91 -28.02 -13.21
CA GLY A 83 3.70 -26.57 -13.30
C GLY A 83 4.69 -25.75 -12.46
N PRO A 84 4.79 -24.44 -12.73
CA PRO A 84 5.66 -23.54 -11.96
C PRO A 84 5.10 -23.27 -10.57
N VAL A 85 5.93 -22.69 -9.70
CA VAL A 85 5.52 -22.16 -8.40
C VAL A 85 5.61 -20.64 -8.44
N PHE A 86 4.51 -19.97 -8.13
CA PHE A 86 4.47 -18.53 -7.96
C PHE A 86 4.58 -18.20 -6.47
N LEU A 87 5.60 -17.45 -6.11
CA LEU A 87 5.85 -16.99 -4.75
C LEU A 87 5.60 -15.48 -4.66
N MET A 88 4.44 -15.10 -4.13
CA MET A 88 4.17 -13.73 -3.73
C MET A 88 4.92 -13.41 -2.44
N ILE A 89 5.65 -12.30 -2.45
CA ILE A 89 6.40 -11.80 -1.30
C ILE A 89 5.52 -10.80 -0.55
N GLY A 90 5.27 -11.06 0.74
CA GLY A 90 4.64 -10.09 1.64
C GLY A 90 5.53 -8.87 1.89
N GLY A 91 4.92 -7.72 2.16
CA GLY A 91 5.63 -6.45 2.34
C GLY A 91 5.57 -5.90 3.74
N GLU A 92 5.61 -4.56 3.81
CA GLU A 92 5.54 -3.80 5.06
C GLU A 92 4.10 -3.74 5.63
N GLY A 93 3.48 -4.90 5.81
CA GLY A 93 2.16 -5.03 6.40
C GLY A 93 1.75 -6.49 6.56
N PRO A 94 0.63 -6.75 7.28
CA PRO A 94 0.10 -8.10 7.39
C PRO A 94 -0.18 -8.70 6.00
N ALA A 95 0.29 -9.92 5.77
CA ALA A 95 -0.05 -10.65 4.56
C ALA A 95 -1.56 -10.86 4.48
N ASN A 96 -2.16 -10.37 3.39
CA ASN A 96 -3.60 -10.39 3.20
C ASN A 96 -4.00 -11.60 2.33
N PRO A 97 -4.77 -12.58 2.88
CA PRO A 97 -5.18 -13.77 2.14
C PRO A 97 -6.06 -13.46 0.92
N ALA A 98 -6.66 -12.27 0.81
CA ALA A 98 -7.40 -11.85 -0.37
C ALA A 98 -6.56 -11.90 -1.67
N TRP A 99 -5.23 -11.75 -1.56
CA TRP A 99 -4.32 -11.91 -2.69
C TRP A 99 -4.24 -13.35 -3.21
N MET A 100 -4.61 -14.33 -2.39
CA MET A 100 -4.68 -15.73 -2.81
C MET A 100 -5.95 -16.04 -3.61
N GLU A 101 -6.92 -15.13 -3.64
CA GLU A 101 -8.19 -15.30 -4.36
C GLU A 101 -8.36 -14.29 -5.50
N ASN A 102 -7.66 -13.15 -5.43
CA ASN A 102 -7.78 -12.05 -6.36
C ASN A 102 -6.43 -11.57 -6.92
N GLY A 103 -6.51 -10.78 -7.99
CA GLY A 103 -5.36 -10.11 -8.60
C GLY A 103 -4.83 -10.79 -9.86
N THR A 104 -4.15 -9.99 -10.69
CA THR A 104 -3.68 -10.40 -12.03
C THR A 104 -2.73 -11.60 -12.01
N TRP A 105 -1.96 -11.79 -10.93
CA TRP A 105 -1.03 -12.92 -10.81
C TRP A 105 -1.73 -14.28 -10.81
N LEU A 106 -2.97 -14.37 -10.31
CA LEU A 106 -3.77 -15.59 -10.37
C LEU A 106 -4.28 -15.91 -11.78
N LEU A 107 -4.49 -14.89 -12.62
CA LEU A 107 -4.79 -15.10 -14.05
C LEU A 107 -3.60 -15.76 -14.76
N TYR A 108 -2.37 -15.40 -14.39
CA TYR A 108 -1.17 -16.07 -14.88
C TYR A 108 -1.06 -17.48 -14.30
N ALA A 109 -1.38 -17.68 -13.02
CA ALA A 109 -1.33 -18.99 -12.39
C ALA A 109 -2.30 -19.98 -13.08
N GLN A 110 -3.52 -19.54 -13.36
CA GLN A 110 -4.51 -20.31 -14.11
C GLN A 110 -3.99 -20.72 -15.50
N LYS A 111 -3.42 -19.77 -16.25
CA LYS A 111 -2.88 -20.03 -17.60
C LYS A 111 -1.69 -20.98 -17.57
N MET A 112 -0.80 -20.84 -16.59
CA MET A 112 0.46 -21.59 -16.52
C MET A 112 0.36 -22.89 -15.70
N GLY A 113 -0.74 -23.12 -14.99
CA GLY A 113 -0.87 -24.28 -14.12
C GLY A 113 -0.07 -24.17 -12.82
N ALA A 114 0.05 -22.97 -12.26
CA ALA A 114 0.99 -22.68 -11.17
C ALA A 114 0.43 -23.00 -9.78
N LEU A 115 1.30 -23.42 -8.88
CA LEU A 115 1.05 -23.41 -7.43
C LEU A 115 1.32 -22.00 -6.90
N CYS A 116 0.38 -21.43 -6.16
CA CYS A 116 0.53 -20.10 -5.58
C CYS A 116 0.88 -20.19 -4.09
N LEU A 117 1.93 -19.47 -3.69
CA LEU A 117 2.37 -19.29 -2.31
C LEU A 117 2.46 -17.80 -2.00
N LEU A 118 2.03 -17.38 -0.81
CA LEU A 118 2.26 -16.03 -0.28
C LEU A 118 3.00 -16.15 1.04
N LEU A 119 4.23 -15.65 1.12
CA LEU A 119 5.04 -15.67 2.34
C LEU A 119 5.01 -14.30 3.02
N GLU A 120 4.59 -14.26 4.29
CA GLU A 120 4.58 -13.02 5.06
C GLU A 120 6.00 -12.59 5.45
N HIS A 121 6.24 -11.28 5.42
CA HIS A 121 7.54 -10.71 5.75
C HIS A 121 7.81 -10.79 7.26
N ARG A 122 9.08 -11.07 7.64
CA ARG A 122 9.51 -11.00 9.05
C ARG A 122 9.17 -9.63 9.66
N PHE A 123 8.74 -9.63 10.92
CA PHE A 123 8.28 -8.47 11.72
C PHE A 123 6.94 -7.83 11.31
N TYR A 124 6.23 -8.38 10.32
CA TYR A 124 4.92 -7.85 9.91
C TYR A 124 3.80 -8.86 10.15
N GLY A 125 2.61 -8.33 10.40
CA GLY A 125 1.39 -9.10 10.68
C GLY A 125 1.55 -10.11 11.81
N GLN A 126 1.51 -11.40 11.51
CA GLN A 126 1.67 -12.44 12.55
C GLN A 126 3.06 -13.07 12.56
N SER A 127 3.96 -12.59 11.71
CA SER A 127 5.30 -13.12 11.51
C SER A 127 6.32 -12.37 12.36
N HIS A 128 6.26 -12.55 13.69
CA HIS A 128 7.14 -11.87 14.64
C HIS A 128 8.26 -12.80 15.18
N PRO A 129 9.52 -12.59 14.75
CA PRO A 129 10.64 -13.43 15.19
C PRO A 129 11.13 -13.15 16.62
N THR A 130 10.75 -12.00 17.20
CA THR A 130 11.20 -11.54 18.52
C THR A 130 10.01 -11.12 19.39
N PRO A 131 10.16 -11.08 20.72
CA PRO A 131 9.07 -10.72 21.63
C PRO A 131 8.60 -9.26 21.51
N ASP A 132 9.48 -8.35 21.08
CA ASP A 132 9.20 -6.93 20.93
C ASP A 132 9.94 -6.29 19.75
N LEU A 133 9.69 -4.99 19.54
CA LEU A 133 10.30 -4.14 18.53
C LEU A 133 11.39 -3.22 19.11
N SER A 134 12.07 -3.63 20.18
CA SER A 134 13.24 -2.91 20.68
C SER A 134 14.34 -2.84 19.62
N THR A 135 15.19 -1.81 19.69
CA THR A 135 16.30 -1.63 18.73
C THR A 135 17.23 -2.86 18.67
N GLU A 136 17.43 -3.55 19.79
CA GLU A 136 18.19 -4.81 19.84
C GLU A 136 17.55 -5.91 18.99
N ASN A 137 16.22 -6.02 19.01
CA ASN A 137 15.48 -7.01 18.23
C ASN A 137 15.32 -6.60 16.76
N LEU A 138 15.16 -5.30 16.48
CA LEU A 138 15.05 -4.77 15.11
C LEU A 138 16.32 -4.96 14.27
N ARG A 139 17.46 -5.33 14.86
CA ARG A 139 18.65 -5.73 14.08
C ARG A 139 18.39 -6.90 13.14
N PHE A 140 17.39 -7.73 13.42
CA PHE A 140 16.99 -8.84 12.55
C PHE A 140 16.00 -8.41 11.45
N LEU A 141 15.51 -7.17 11.48
CA LEU A 141 14.67 -6.59 10.44
C LEU A 141 15.56 -5.93 9.38
N SER A 142 15.89 -6.69 8.33
CA SER A 142 16.58 -6.16 7.16
C SER A 142 16.15 -6.88 5.90
N SER A 143 16.24 -6.20 4.75
CA SER A 143 16.00 -6.81 3.44
C SER A 143 16.93 -8.01 3.20
N ARG A 144 18.17 -7.95 3.69
CA ARG A 144 19.14 -9.05 3.62
C ARG A 144 18.63 -10.32 4.32
N GLN A 145 18.08 -10.17 5.52
CA GLN A 145 17.49 -11.27 6.27
C GLN A 145 16.18 -11.78 5.61
N ALA A 146 15.34 -10.87 5.12
CA ALA A 146 14.11 -11.24 4.42
C ALA A 146 14.38 -12.03 3.12
N LEU A 147 15.41 -11.66 2.35
CA LEU A 147 15.84 -12.42 1.18
C LEU A 147 16.34 -13.83 1.55
N ALA A 148 17.01 -13.97 2.70
CA ALA A 148 17.44 -15.28 3.20
C ALA A 148 16.24 -16.12 3.70
N ASP A 149 15.21 -15.50 4.28
CA ASP A 149 13.95 -16.19 4.59
C ASP A 149 13.31 -16.79 3.34
N LEU A 150 13.23 -16.00 2.25
CA LEU A 150 12.68 -16.47 0.98
C LEU A 150 13.49 -17.65 0.42
N ALA A 151 14.83 -17.58 0.49
CA ALA A 151 15.70 -18.66 0.04
C ALA A 151 15.50 -19.95 0.85
N HIS A 152 15.44 -19.84 2.18
CA HIS A 152 15.20 -20.98 3.07
C HIS A 152 13.80 -21.56 2.86
N PHE A 153 12.77 -20.71 2.84
CA PHE A 153 11.38 -21.11 2.61
C PHE A 153 11.21 -21.83 1.27
N ARG A 154 11.71 -21.24 0.17
CA ARG A 154 11.67 -21.86 -1.16
C ARG A 154 12.32 -23.24 -1.13
N THR A 155 13.51 -23.37 -0.54
CA THR A 155 14.28 -24.61 -0.55
C THR A 155 13.54 -25.71 0.21
N ALA A 156 13.14 -25.42 1.45
CA ALA A 156 12.41 -26.37 2.28
C ALA A 156 11.05 -26.77 1.68
N MET A 157 10.31 -25.81 1.11
CA MET A 157 9.04 -26.09 0.43
C MET A 157 9.24 -26.89 -0.86
N GLY A 158 10.31 -26.60 -1.60
CA GLY A 158 10.71 -27.35 -2.78
C GLY A 158 11.02 -28.81 -2.47
N GLU A 159 11.69 -29.09 -1.36
CA GLU A 159 11.99 -30.44 -0.91
C GLU A 159 10.73 -31.15 -0.39
N ALA A 160 10.00 -30.51 0.54
CA ALA A 160 8.84 -31.09 1.20
C ALA A 160 7.69 -31.44 0.24
N ARG A 161 7.60 -30.76 -0.91
CA ARG A 161 6.54 -30.96 -1.91
C ARG A 161 7.03 -31.56 -3.23
N GLY A 162 8.30 -31.92 -3.36
CA GLY A 162 8.86 -32.42 -4.62
C GLY A 162 8.91 -31.37 -5.74
N LEU A 163 8.94 -30.09 -5.40
CA LEU A 163 8.96 -28.93 -6.31
C LEU A 163 10.36 -28.33 -6.48
N THR A 164 11.40 -29.07 -6.09
CA THR A 164 12.80 -28.61 -6.13
C THR A 164 13.24 -28.21 -7.54
N ASN A 165 12.80 -28.98 -8.53
CA ASN A 165 13.11 -28.77 -9.96
C ASN A 165 12.06 -27.94 -10.69
N SER A 166 10.97 -27.54 -10.02
CA SER A 166 9.95 -26.67 -10.63
C SER A 166 10.52 -25.28 -10.89
N GLN A 167 9.95 -24.58 -11.86
CA GLN A 167 10.29 -23.18 -12.10
C GLN A 167 9.61 -22.29 -11.06
N TRP A 168 10.40 -21.63 -10.21
CA TRP A 168 9.89 -20.68 -9.21
C TRP A 168 9.91 -19.26 -9.77
N VAL A 169 8.81 -18.53 -9.66
CA VAL A 169 8.69 -17.13 -10.07
C VAL A 169 8.31 -16.28 -8.87
N ALA A 170 9.12 -15.27 -8.55
CA ALA A 170 8.86 -14.36 -7.44
C ALA A 170 7.98 -13.17 -7.88
N PHE A 171 6.99 -12.81 -7.07
CA PHE A 171 6.11 -11.67 -7.32
C PHE A 171 6.15 -10.70 -6.14
N GLY A 172 6.07 -9.41 -6.44
CA GLY A 172 5.88 -8.37 -5.43
C GLY A 172 5.58 -7.00 -6.03
N GLY A 173 4.92 -6.15 -5.26
CA GLY A 173 4.69 -4.73 -5.57
C GLY A 173 5.41 -3.82 -4.57
N SER A 174 5.81 -2.60 -4.95
CA SER A 174 6.51 -1.66 -4.05
C SER A 174 7.81 -2.27 -3.45
N TYR A 175 8.05 -2.18 -2.15
CA TYR A 175 9.18 -2.84 -1.48
C TYR A 175 9.23 -4.37 -1.74
N PRO A 176 8.14 -5.15 -1.63
CA PRO A 176 8.11 -6.53 -2.11
C PRO A 176 8.55 -6.72 -3.55
N GLY A 177 8.23 -5.77 -4.43
CA GLY A 177 8.72 -5.80 -5.81
C GLY A 177 10.23 -5.67 -5.86
N SER A 178 10.81 -4.80 -5.02
CA SER A 178 12.26 -4.68 -4.87
C SER A 178 12.87 -5.98 -4.31
N LEU A 179 12.24 -6.58 -3.30
CA LEU A 179 12.62 -7.90 -2.80
C LEU A 179 12.54 -8.98 -3.90
N ALA A 180 11.50 -9.00 -4.73
CA ALA A 180 11.37 -9.97 -5.82
C ALA A 180 12.53 -9.85 -6.83
N ALA A 181 12.86 -8.62 -7.22
CA ALA A 181 13.98 -8.34 -8.11
C ALA A 181 15.32 -8.75 -7.46
N TRP A 182 15.55 -8.36 -6.21
CA TRP A 182 16.78 -8.70 -5.49
C TRP A 182 16.88 -10.20 -5.18
N PHE A 183 15.76 -10.89 -4.97
CA PHE A 183 15.73 -12.33 -4.73
C PHE A 183 16.17 -13.09 -5.96
N ARG A 184 15.65 -12.73 -7.15
CA ARG A 184 16.14 -13.27 -8.43
C ARG A 184 17.61 -12.93 -8.66
N LEU A 185 18.06 -11.71 -8.34
CA LEU A 185 19.44 -11.29 -8.53
C LEU A 185 20.43 -12.04 -7.62
N LYS A 186 20.08 -12.23 -6.34
CA LYS A 186 20.97 -12.83 -5.32
C LYS A 186 20.88 -14.35 -5.28
N TYR A 187 19.73 -14.92 -5.59
CA TYR A 187 19.49 -16.37 -5.58
C TYR A 187 18.98 -16.87 -6.95
N PRO A 188 19.71 -16.62 -8.04
CA PRO A 188 19.25 -17.00 -9.39
C PRO A 188 19.17 -18.51 -9.59
N HIS A 189 19.79 -19.30 -8.72
CA HIS A 189 19.72 -20.76 -8.69
C HIS A 189 18.42 -21.28 -8.03
N LEU A 190 17.72 -20.44 -7.27
CA LEU A 190 16.46 -20.80 -6.59
C LEU A 190 15.21 -20.27 -7.30
N VAL A 191 15.33 -19.13 -7.99
CA VAL A 191 14.21 -18.43 -8.62
C VAL A 191 14.50 -18.24 -10.09
N HIS A 192 13.61 -18.74 -10.95
CA HIS A 192 13.74 -18.68 -12.40
C HIS A 192 13.51 -17.25 -12.94
N ALA A 193 12.48 -16.57 -12.45
CA ALA A 193 12.11 -15.21 -12.88
C ALA A 193 11.48 -14.40 -11.74
N SER A 194 11.38 -13.08 -11.91
CA SER A 194 10.70 -12.20 -10.96
C SER A 194 9.82 -11.18 -11.66
N VAL A 195 8.65 -10.91 -11.11
CA VAL A 195 7.75 -9.81 -11.48
C VAL A 195 7.80 -8.77 -10.36
N ALA A 196 8.49 -7.67 -10.64
CA ALA A 196 8.75 -6.58 -9.70
C ALA A 196 7.91 -5.34 -10.10
N THR A 197 6.68 -5.27 -9.60
CA THR A 197 5.73 -4.21 -9.98
C THR A 197 5.96 -2.95 -9.18
N SER A 198 6.11 -1.80 -9.84
CA SER A 198 6.31 -0.49 -9.19
C SER A 198 7.39 -0.51 -8.11
N ALA A 199 8.49 -1.23 -8.37
CA ALA A 199 9.53 -1.50 -7.41
C ALA A 199 10.60 -0.40 -7.37
N PRO A 200 10.79 0.32 -6.25
CA PRO A 200 11.91 1.24 -6.08
C PRO A 200 13.21 0.46 -5.81
N VAL A 201 13.74 -0.20 -6.84
CA VAL A 201 14.92 -1.08 -6.73
C VAL A 201 16.21 -0.35 -6.37
N ASN A 202 16.25 0.97 -6.59
CA ASN A 202 17.33 1.83 -6.16
C ASN A 202 16.96 2.47 -4.82
N ALA A 203 17.64 2.07 -3.75
CA ALA A 203 17.43 2.65 -2.44
C ALA A 203 18.08 4.04 -2.37
N ALA A 204 17.25 5.07 -2.21
CA ALA A 204 17.68 6.45 -2.04
C ALA A 204 17.24 6.95 -0.66
N VAL A 205 18.18 7.53 0.11
CA VAL A 205 17.87 8.11 1.42
C VAL A 205 16.99 9.35 1.29
N ASN A 206 17.30 10.18 0.29
CA ASN A 206 16.49 11.33 -0.07
C ASN A 206 16.02 11.11 -1.51
N PHE A 207 14.70 11.05 -1.71
CA PHE A 207 14.08 10.71 -2.98
C PHE A 207 13.11 11.81 -3.45
N PRO A 208 13.62 13.02 -3.76
CA PRO A 208 12.79 14.15 -4.18
C PRO A 208 12.04 13.90 -5.49
N GLU A 209 12.54 12.99 -6.33
CA GLU A 209 11.93 12.61 -7.61
C GLU A 209 10.51 12.07 -7.43
N TYR A 210 10.19 11.48 -6.27
CA TYR A 210 8.82 11.11 -5.91
C TYR A 210 7.89 12.33 -5.97
N LEU A 211 8.28 13.44 -5.34
CA LEU A 211 7.50 14.68 -5.33
C LEU A 211 7.52 15.39 -6.69
N GLU A 212 8.58 15.23 -7.49
CA GLU A 212 8.57 15.71 -8.88
C GLU A 212 7.52 15.00 -9.73
N VAL A 213 7.32 13.70 -9.52
CA VAL A 213 6.24 12.95 -10.17
C VAL A 213 4.88 13.45 -9.70
N VAL A 214 4.69 13.67 -8.39
CA VAL A 214 3.45 14.27 -7.86
C VAL A 214 3.16 15.61 -8.54
N TRP A 215 4.16 16.49 -8.64
CA TRP A 215 4.04 17.77 -9.34
C TRP A 215 3.61 17.59 -10.80
N ARG A 216 4.29 16.73 -11.55
CA ARG A 216 4.01 16.48 -12.98
C ARG A 216 2.62 15.89 -13.18
N SER A 217 2.17 15.00 -12.31
CA SER A 217 0.82 14.43 -12.35
C SER A 217 -0.24 15.51 -12.15
N LEU A 218 -0.10 16.37 -11.14
CA LEU A 218 -1.01 17.50 -10.93
C LEU A 218 -1.01 18.46 -12.13
N ALA A 219 0.17 18.76 -12.69
CA ALA A 219 0.31 19.62 -13.87
C ALA A 219 -0.38 19.04 -15.12
N SER A 220 -0.38 17.72 -15.25
CA SER A 220 -0.98 17.03 -16.41
C SER A 220 -2.51 17.14 -16.44
N GLU A 221 -3.14 17.23 -15.26
CA GLU A 221 -4.58 17.47 -15.14
C GLU A 221 -4.92 18.96 -15.26
N ASN A 222 -4.14 19.82 -14.61
CA ASN A 222 -4.27 21.27 -14.71
C ASN A 222 -2.92 21.95 -14.43
N PRO A 223 -2.33 22.67 -15.40
CA PRO A 223 -1.03 23.33 -15.23
C PRO A 223 -0.95 24.31 -14.05
N GLU A 224 -2.09 24.91 -13.65
CA GLU A 224 -2.16 25.85 -12.52
C GLU A 224 -2.25 25.13 -11.16
N CYS A 225 -2.70 23.88 -11.12
CA CYS A 225 -2.90 23.13 -9.87
C CYS A 225 -1.62 23.06 -9.01
N PRO A 226 -0.47 22.58 -9.51
CA PRO A 226 0.73 22.50 -8.69
C PRO A 226 1.28 23.87 -8.30
N LEU A 227 1.05 24.92 -9.10
CA LEU A 227 1.41 26.30 -8.76
C LEU A 227 0.59 26.82 -7.58
N LEU A 228 -0.71 26.50 -7.54
CA LEU A 228 -1.59 26.83 -6.42
C LEU A 228 -1.20 26.07 -5.15
N VAL A 229 -0.90 24.77 -5.27
CA VAL A 229 -0.39 23.96 -4.15
C VAL A 229 0.90 24.57 -3.60
N LYS A 230 1.87 24.90 -4.47
CA LYS A 230 3.10 25.57 -4.05
C LYS A 230 2.83 26.88 -3.32
N LYS A 231 1.97 27.74 -3.88
CA LYS A 231 1.63 29.03 -3.28
C LYS A 231 0.99 28.86 -1.90
N ALA A 232 0.10 27.87 -1.74
CA ALA A 232 -0.50 27.54 -0.45
C ALA A 232 0.56 27.06 0.55
N SER A 233 1.44 26.13 0.15
CA SER A 233 2.54 25.64 0.97
C SER A 233 3.51 26.76 1.38
N ASP A 234 3.93 27.62 0.46
CA ASP A 234 4.81 28.76 0.75
C ASP A 234 4.17 29.71 1.76
N THR A 235 2.88 30.01 1.59
CA THR A 235 2.11 30.86 2.51
C THR A 235 2.06 30.22 3.90
N LEU A 236 1.79 28.92 3.97
CA LEU A 236 1.72 28.19 5.22
C LEU A 236 3.08 28.15 5.94
N ILE A 237 4.17 27.94 5.20
CA ILE A 237 5.54 28.00 5.75
C ILE A 237 5.83 29.35 6.39
N GLN A 238 5.39 30.47 5.78
CA GLN A 238 5.56 31.79 6.41
C GLN A 238 4.69 31.94 7.65
N ARG A 239 3.42 31.51 7.62
CA ARG A 239 2.52 31.60 8.78
C ARG A 239 3.04 30.77 9.96
N LEU A 240 3.57 29.58 9.71
CA LEU A 240 4.15 28.71 10.76
C LEU A 240 5.34 29.33 11.52
N LYS A 241 5.93 30.42 11.03
CA LYS A 241 6.98 31.18 11.76
C LYS A 241 6.42 32.13 12.81
N ASP A 242 5.12 32.44 12.74
CA ASP A 242 4.46 33.38 13.64
C ASP A 242 3.40 32.68 14.49
N PRO A 243 3.63 32.54 15.82
CA PRO A 243 2.70 31.91 16.75
C PRO A 243 1.30 32.53 16.77
N THR A 244 1.16 33.81 16.40
CA THR A 244 -0.15 34.48 16.36
C THR A 244 -1.08 33.90 15.30
N THR A 245 -0.52 33.20 14.30
CA THR A 245 -1.30 32.62 13.20
C THR A 245 -1.82 31.21 13.48
N PHE A 246 -1.35 30.56 14.55
CA PHE A 246 -1.58 29.14 14.79
C PHE A 246 -3.04 28.78 15.02
N ASP A 247 -3.80 29.66 15.69
CA ASP A 247 -5.23 29.44 15.91
C ASP A 247 -6.00 29.55 14.59
N THR A 248 -5.61 30.48 13.72
CA THR A 248 -6.19 30.56 12.37
C THR A 248 -5.84 29.34 11.53
N ILE A 249 -4.60 28.84 11.57
CA ILE A 249 -4.22 27.60 10.86
C ILE A 249 -5.04 26.42 11.39
N THR A 250 -5.26 26.34 12.70
CA THR A 250 -6.07 25.29 13.33
C THR A 250 -7.49 25.28 12.76
N ILE A 251 -8.09 26.47 12.59
CA ILE A 251 -9.42 26.63 12.02
C ILE A 251 -9.43 26.32 10.52
N ASP A 252 -8.49 26.88 9.76
CA ASP A 252 -8.40 26.74 8.30
C ASP A 252 -8.30 25.26 7.86
N PHE A 253 -7.59 24.45 8.64
CA PHE A 253 -7.40 23.01 8.38
C PHE A 253 -8.29 22.11 9.25
N ASN A 254 -9.21 22.69 10.03
CA ASN A 254 -10.12 21.97 10.92
C ASN A 254 -9.41 20.89 11.79
N LEU A 255 -8.32 21.27 12.43
CA LEU A 255 -7.50 20.34 13.21
C LEU A 255 -8.23 19.91 14.49
N CYS A 256 -8.04 18.65 14.90
CA CYS A 256 -8.66 18.10 16.12
C CYS A 256 -8.15 18.78 17.41
N SER A 257 -6.95 19.34 17.37
CA SER A 257 -6.31 20.03 18.48
C SER A 257 -5.64 21.30 18.00
N ALA A 258 -5.53 22.30 18.89
CA ALA A 258 -4.84 23.54 18.60
C ALA A 258 -3.39 23.28 18.13
N LEU A 259 -3.02 23.86 16.99
CA LEU A 259 -1.68 23.75 16.44
C LEU A 259 -0.68 24.46 17.37
N ARG A 260 0.27 23.71 17.92
CA ARG A 260 1.30 24.22 18.85
C ARG A 260 2.64 23.52 18.59
N PRO A 261 3.30 23.77 17.43
CA PRO A 261 4.60 23.18 17.13
C PRO A 261 5.64 23.64 18.17
N ARG A 262 6.38 22.70 18.73
CA ARG A 262 7.45 22.91 19.73
C ARG A 262 8.83 22.89 19.10
N SER A 263 8.92 22.45 17.85
CA SER A 263 10.16 22.31 17.11
C SER A 263 9.96 22.58 15.62
N GLN A 264 11.04 22.81 14.89
CA GLN A 264 11.00 22.86 13.43
C GLN A 264 10.49 21.53 12.84
N MET A 265 10.76 20.41 13.50
CA MET A 265 10.29 19.09 13.08
C MET A 265 8.77 18.96 13.22
N ASP A 266 8.16 19.55 14.23
CA ASP A 266 6.69 19.54 14.38
C ASP A 266 6.03 20.31 13.22
N SER A 267 6.61 21.45 12.83
CA SER A 267 6.16 22.21 11.67
C SER A 267 6.38 21.44 10.37
N ALA A 268 7.53 20.78 10.21
CA ALA A 268 7.83 19.96 9.05
C ALA A 268 6.87 18.77 8.92
N TYR A 269 6.60 18.06 10.03
CA TYR A 269 5.65 16.96 10.08
C TYR A 269 4.23 17.40 9.73
N PHE A 270 3.79 18.58 10.20
CA PHE A 270 2.50 19.13 9.79
C PHE A 270 2.44 19.40 8.28
N LEU A 271 3.48 19.99 7.70
CA LEU A 271 3.58 20.23 6.26
C LEU A 271 3.61 18.92 5.45
N GLU A 272 4.36 17.92 5.92
CA GLU A 272 4.42 16.59 5.34
C GLU A 272 3.04 15.91 5.36
N THR A 273 2.32 16.00 6.47
CA THR A 273 0.97 15.43 6.59
C THR A 273 0.02 16.01 5.53
N LEU A 274 0.09 17.32 5.28
CA LEU A 274 -0.71 17.97 4.24
C LEU A 274 -0.24 17.60 2.83
N ALA A 275 1.07 17.49 2.60
CA ALA A 275 1.61 17.02 1.33
C ALA A 275 1.19 15.56 1.04
N GLY A 276 1.11 14.72 2.07
CA GLY A 276 0.69 13.33 2.00
C GLY A 276 -0.65 13.14 1.28
N SER A 277 -1.61 14.05 1.47
CA SER A 277 -2.89 13.97 0.75
C SER A 277 -2.75 14.07 -0.78
N PHE A 278 -1.83 14.89 -1.28
CA PHE A 278 -1.56 14.97 -2.72
C PHE A 278 -0.76 13.76 -3.22
N MET A 279 0.18 13.30 -2.40
CA MET A 279 1.00 12.13 -2.67
C MET A 279 0.12 10.88 -2.83
N ASP A 280 -0.81 10.65 -1.89
CA ASP A 280 -1.73 9.51 -1.89
C ASP A 280 -2.67 9.54 -3.10
N VAL A 281 -3.23 10.70 -3.43
CA VAL A 281 -4.12 10.84 -4.60
C VAL A 281 -3.39 10.48 -5.89
N VAL A 282 -2.15 10.96 -6.07
CA VAL A 282 -1.35 10.65 -7.26
C VAL A 282 -0.92 9.18 -7.28
N GLN A 283 -0.51 8.64 -6.13
CA GLN A 283 0.02 7.28 -6.04
C GLN A 283 -1.05 6.22 -6.29
N TYR A 284 -2.24 6.39 -5.74
CA TYR A 284 -3.29 5.37 -5.79
C TYR A 284 -4.39 5.69 -6.81
N ASN A 285 -4.58 6.96 -7.21
CA ASN A 285 -5.54 7.37 -8.25
C ASN A 285 -6.90 6.65 -8.20
N GLN A 286 -7.49 6.57 -7.00
CA GLN A 286 -8.75 5.86 -6.71
C GLN A 286 -8.75 4.33 -6.82
N ASP A 287 -7.62 3.67 -7.13
CA ASP A 287 -7.50 2.20 -7.08
C ASP A 287 -7.43 1.66 -5.63
N ASN A 288 -7.89 0.42 -5.44
CA ASN A 288 -7.68 -0.42 -4.25
C ASN A 288 -8.33 0.00 -2.91
N ARG A 289 -9.30 0.93 -2.89
CA ARG A 289 -10.01 1.30 -1.65
C ARG A 289 -10.65 0.12 -0.90
N GLU A 290 -11.01 -0.96 -1.60
CA GLU A 290 -11.61 -2.15 -0.99
C GLU A 290 -10.60 -3.05 -0.28
N PHE A 291 -9.30 -2.97 -0.62
CA PHE A 291 -8.26 -3.88 -0.10
C PHE A 291 -7.43 -3.29 1.05
N GLU A 292 -7.39 -1.95 1.17
CA GLU A 292 -6.63 -1.25 2.21
C GLU A 292 -7.40 -1.05 3.53
N VAL A 293 -8.63 -1.56 3.63
CA VAL A 293 -9.36 -1.62 4.91
C VAL A 293 -8.85 -2.78 5.77
N GLY A 294 -7.53 -2.89 5.92
CA GLY A 294 -6.86 -3.63 6.97
C GLY A 294 -6.53 -2.63 8.08
N ILE A 295 -7.19 -2.77 9.23
CA ILE A 295 -7.06 -1.88 10.39
C ILE A 295 -5.58 -1.68 10.75
N GLY A 296 -5.06 -0.47 10.50
CA GLY A 296 -3.69 -0.06 10.80
C GLY A 296 -3.52 1.46 10.69
N ALA A 297 -3.94 2.17 11.74
CA ALA A 297 -3.62 3.56 12.12
C ALA A 297 -3.42 4.61 11.00
N GLY A 298 -4.50 5.31 10.62
CA GLY A 298 -4.42 6.58 9.89
C GLY A 298 -5.76 7.02 9.28
N SER A 299 -6.45 7.95 9.93
CA SER A 299 -7.63 8.71 9.45
C SER A 299 -8.80 7.91 8.84
N GLN A 300 -9.74 7.51 9.69
CA GLN A 300 -11.12 7.29 9.26
C GLN A 300 -11.76 8.63 8.87
N VAL A 301 -12.14 8.78 7.61
CA VAL A 301 -13.22 9.69 7.21
C VAL A 301 -14.38 8.82 6.74
N VAL A 302 -15.39 8.72 7.60
CA VAL A 302 -16.67 8.08 7.30
C VAL A 302 -17.45 8.98 6.33
N PRO A 303 -17.95 8.48 5.18
CA PRO A 303 -18.94 9.24 4.41
C PRO A 303 -20.33 9.03 5.04
N TYR A 304 -21.06 10.14 5.16
CA TYR A 304 -22.47 10.20 5.54
C TYR A 304 -23.38 9.34 4.66
#